data_AF-A0A7S4EWY0-F1
#
_entry.id   AF-A0A7S4EWY0-F1
#
_cell.length_a   1.000
_cell.length_b   1.000
_cell.length_c   1.000
_cell.angle_alpha   90.00
_cell.angle_beta   90.00
_cell.angle_gamma   90.00
#
_symmetry.space_group_name_H-M   'P 1'
#
loop_
_entity.id
_entity.type
_entity.pdbx_description
1 polymer ?
#
loop_
_entity_poly.entity_id
_entity_poly.type
_entity_poly.pdbx_seq_one_letter_code
_entity_poly.pdbx_strand_id
1 'polypeptide(L)'
;MLHEDAIRRMPLVKQFLFSAASASWAFCSPSPAMAVGLTERLAARDSSKLIKPILNMPPGRTLYPEWLNGEWRASIAFDGYELPPCGISREELFSQPTIPGFQKLSVASIPDVGSSWSCRLRYVKPDPTQKAVFEDRAYNLRSITNGCLGYDAIDRVEYEPTSLEYNKGPNRISLVFKQGRTPNAERIELFANSREWETLAGADIFVCSESIRQVTFGASKVAGVARQVSTEYAHYFTFRRFNDQEVPAFFVCLARTS
;
A
#
# COMPACT_ATOMS: atom_id res chain seq x y z
N MET A 1 30.18 11.34 12.87
CA MET A 1 29.30 11.06 14.02
C MET A 1 28.25 12.18 14.11
N LEU A 2 27.37 12.27 13.12
CA LEU A 2 26.28 13.27 13.01
C LEU A 2 25.26 12.72 12.00
N HIS A 3 24.34 11.84 12.40
CA HIS A 3 23.23 11.43 11.53
C HIS A 3 21.98 10.90 12.26
N GLU A 4 21.71 11.36 13.49
CA GLU A 4 20.48 11.00 14.23
C GLU A 4 19.46 12.13 14.40
N ASP A 5 19.80 13.39 14.08
CA ASP A 5 18.94 14.53 14.44
C ASP A 5 17.96 14.99 13.34
N ALA A 6 17.99 14.44 12.13
CA ALA A 6 17.12 14.88 11.04
C ALA A 6 15.70 14.27 11.07
N ILE A 7 15.51 13.14 11.77
CA ILE A 7 14.24 12.39 11.75
C ILE A 7 13.23 12.91 12.80
N ARG A 8 13.69 13.68 13.81
CA ARG A 8 12.88 14.01 15.01
C ARG A 8 12.12 15.34 15.01
N ARG A 9 12.08 16.11 13.92
CA ARG A 9 11.38 17.42 13.91
C ARG A 9 10.61 17.69 12.61
N MET A 10 9.45 17.07 12.45
CA MET A 10 8.37 17.69 11.69
C MET A 10 7.38 18.34 12.67
N PRO A 11 7.30 19.69 12.74
CA PRO A 11 6.20 20.34 13.44
C PRO A 11 4.92 20.13 12.64
N LEU A 12 3.91 19.51 13.28
CA LEU A 12 2.56 19.38 12.74
C LEU A 12 1.97 20.78 12.48
N VAL A 13 1.42 20.94 11.27
CA VAL A 13 0.77 22.14 10.76
C VAL A 13 -0.32 22.62 11.73
N LYS A 14 -0.13 23.81 12.30
CA LYS A 14 -1.17 24.52 13.07
C LYS A 14 -2.24 25.06 12.11
N GLN A 15 -3.48 24.97 12.58
CA GLN A 15 -4.73 25.45 11.98
C GLN A 15 -4.60 26.79 11.26
N PHE A 16 -5.08 26.88 10.02
CA PHE A 16 -5.45 28.15 9.40
C PHE A 16 -6.86 28.04 8.79
N LEU A 17 -7.70 28.99 9.23
CA LEU A 17 -9.03 29.27 8.74
C LEU A 17 -8.97 29.71 7.27
N PHE A 18 -9.82 29.16 6.41
CA PHE A 18 -10.07 29.74 5.08
C PHE A 18 -11.51 30.26 4.97
N SER A 19 -11.57 31.55 4.64
CA SER A 19 -12.75 32.27 4.20
C SER A 19 -13.09 31.90 2.75
N ALA A 20 -14.37 31.90 2.42
CA ALA A 20 -14.93 31.45 1.16
C ALA A 20 -14.71 32.42 -0.01
N ALA A 21 -14.56 31.90 -1.23
CA ALA A 21 -15.09 32.50 -2.46
C ALA A 21 -15.20 31.48 -3.62
N SER A 22 -16.41 31.42 -4.18
CA SER A 22 -16.93 30.77 -5.39
C SER A 22 -16.14 31.06 -6.69
N ALA A 23 -16.32 30.43 -7.85
CA ALA A 23 -16.91 29.18 -8.36
C ALA A 23 -16.51 29.11 -9.86
N SER A 24 -16.31 27.92 -10.43
CA SER A 24 -16.49 27.68 -11.87
C SER A 24 -16.69 26.18 -12.10
N TRP A 25 -17.73 25.86 -12.86
CA TRP A 25 -18.30 24.53 -13.00
C TRP A 25 -17.52 23.72 -14.04
N ALA A 26 -16.82 22.69 -13.59
CA ALA A 26 -16.49 21.51 -14.38
C ALA A 26 -17.12 20.32 -13.65
N PHE A 27 -17.60 19.31 -14.38
CA PHE A 27 -18.26 18.12 -13.85
C PHE A 27 -17.40 17.40 -12.79
N CYS A 28 -17.53 17.87 -11.56
CA CYS A 28 -17.08 17.21 -10.35
C CYS A 28 -18.29 16.39 -9.92
N SER A 29 -18.15 15.06 -9.84
CA SER A 29 -19.11 14.28 -9.06
C SER A 29 -19.30 14.99 -7.73
N PRO A 30 -20.55 15.27 -7.28
CA PRO A 30 -20.75 15.91 -6.00
C PRO A 30 -20.08 15.04 -4.94
N SER A 31 -19.00 15.56 -4.35
CA SER A 31 -18.46 15.01 -3.11
C SER A 31 -19.62 15.04 -2.12
N PRO A 32 -20.02 13.91 -1.52
CA PRO A 32 -20.96 13.96 -0.42
C PRO A 32 -20.37 14.88 0.65
N ALA A 33 -21.24 15.71 1.22
CA ALA A 33 -20.93 16.73 2.22
C ALA A 33 -19.77 16.32 3.14
N MET A 34 -18.67 17.09 3.09
CA MET A 34 -17.46 16.99 3.92
C MET A 34 -17.29 15.67 4.68
N ALA A 35 -17.07 14.57 3.95
CA ALA A 35 -16.38 13.44 4.54
C ALA A 35 -14.99 13.94 4.97
N VAL A 36 -14.65 13.77 6.25
CA VAL A 36 -13.31 14.00 6.80
C VAL A 36 -12.28 13.44 5.81
N GLY A 37 -11.41 14.31 5.26
CA GLY A 37 -10.47 13.94 4.20
C GLY A 37 -9.51 12.83 4.65
N LEU A 38 -8.95 12.07 3.70
CA LEU A 38 -8.03 10.97 4.03
C LEU A 38 -6.85 11.46 4.88
N THR A 39 -6.36 12.66 4.58
CA THR A 39 -5.29 13.32 5.33
C THR A 39 -5.70 13.62 6.78
N GLU A 40 -6.92 14.11 7.00
CA GLU A 40 -7.43 14.38 8.34
C GLU A 40 -7.65 13.09 9.14
N ARG A 41 -8.12 12.02 8.49
CA ARG A 41 -8.25 10.69 9.12
C ARG A 41 -6.91 10.12 9.56
N LEU A 42 -5.87 10.25 8.74
CA LEU A 42 -4.51 9.82 9.11
C LEU A 42 -3.90 10.71 10.19
N ALA A 43 -4.13 12.03 10.12
CA ALA A 43 -3.64 12.98 11.12
C ALA A 43 -4.23 12.71 12.52
N ALA A 44 -5.43 12.14 12.59
CA ALA A 44 -6.07 11.77 13.85
C ALA A 44 -5.35 10.63 14.61
N ARG A 45 -4.45 9.88 13.96
CA ARG A 45 -3.69 8.76 14.56
C ARG A 45 -4.57 7.78 15.32
N ASP A 46 -5.75 7.52 14.78
CA ASP A 46 -6.77 6.69 15.39
C ASP A 46 -7.21 5.64 14.39
N SER A 47 -6.80 4.39 14.62
CA SER A 47 -7.08 3.27 13.74
C SER A 47 -8.59 2.99 13.58
N SER A 48 -9.42 3.43 14.53
CA SER A 48 -10.88 3.31 14.43
C SER A 48 -11.50 4.20 13.35
N LYS A 49 -10.80 5.29 12.96
CA LYS A 49 -11.24 6.23 11.91
C LYS A 49 -10.86 5.77 10.49
N LEU A 50 -10.01 4.76 10.39
CA LEU A 50 -9.53 4.18 9.14
C LEU A 50 -10.42 2.99 8.77
N ILE A 51 -11.68 3.30 8.43
CA ILE A 51 -12.73 2.31 8.13
C ILE A 51 -12.75 2.03 6.62
N LYS A 52 -12.91 0.76 6.25
CA LYS A 52 -13.11 0.34 4.85
C LYS A 52 -14.47 0.83 4.33
N PRO A 53 -14.56 1.30 3.07
CA PRO A 53 -15.84 1.64 2.45
C PRO A 53 -16.78 0.42 2.42
N ILE A 54 -18.07 0.64 2.73
CA ILE A 54 -19.10 -0.42 2.77
C ILE A 54 -19.57 -0.81 1.35
N LEU A 55 -19.35 0.07 0.35
CA LEU A 55 -19.79 -0.14 -1.02
C LEU A 55 -18.66 -0.71 -1.89
N ASN A 56 -18.86 -1.93 -2.43
CA ASN A 56 -17.87 -2.68 -3.19
C ASN A 56 -17.98 -2.41 -4.71
N MET A 57 -17.82 -1.16 -5.13
CA MET A 57 -17.62 -0.85 -6.55
C MET A 57 -16.14 -1.04 -6.91
N PRO A 58 -15.79 -1.77 -7.99
CA PRO A 58 -14.40 -1.94 -8.38
C PRO A 58 -13.71 -0.58 -8.57
N PRO A 59 -12.62 -0.28 -7.83
CA PRO A 59 -12.01 1.05 -7.89
C PRO A 59 -11.27 1.27 -9.21
N GLY A 60 -11.21 2.52 -9.68
CA GLY A 60 -10.29 2.94 -10.74
C GLY A 60 -8.83 2.91 -10.27
N ARG A 61 -7.85 3.09 -11.17
CA ARG A 61 -6.43 3.18 -10.79
C ARG A 61 -6.18 4.46 -9.98
N THR A 62 -5.29 4.39 -8.98
CA THR A 62 -4.81 5.59 -8.26
C THR A 62 -4.08 6.51 -9.22
N LEU A 63 -4.47 7.79 -9.22
CA LEU A 63 -3.76 8.85 -9.94
C LEU A 63 -2.71 9.46 -9.02
N TYR A 64 -1.44 9.24 -9.35
CA TYR A 64 -0.32 9.80 -8.61
C TYR A 64 0.07 11.18 -9.17
N PRO A 65 0.68 12.06 -8.36
CA PRO A 65 1.19 13.34 -8.84
C PRO A 65 2.32 13.18 -9.87
N GLU A 66 2.47 14.20 -10.72
CA GLU A 66 3.49 14.23 -11.78
C GLU A 66 4.91 14.07 -11.26
N TRP A 67 5.20 14.63 -10.08
CA TRP A 67 6.52 14.55 -9.46
C TRP A 67 6.90 13.16 -8.95
N LEU A 68 6.00 12.17 -8.95
CA LEU A 68 6.35 10.76 -8.71
C LEU A 68 6.76 10.02 -9.98
N ASN A 69 6.56 10.60 -11.18
CA ASN A 69 6.88 9.91 -12.43
C ASN A 69 8.37 9.56 -12.51
N GLY A 70 8.69 8.31 -12.85
CA GLY A 70 10.05 7.81 -12.99
C GLY A 70 10.31 6.55 -12.16
N GLU A 71 11.59 6.17 -12.09
CA GLU A 71 12.05 5.02 -11.30
C GLU A 71 12.88 5.49 -10.09
N TRP A 72 12.46 5.06 -8.91
CA TRP A 72 12.96 5.47 -7.62
C TRP A 72 13.74 4.35 -6.95
N ARG A 73 14.81 4.70 -6.24
CA ARG A 73 15.45 3.80 -5.27
C ARG A 73 14.77 4.03 -3.93
N ALA A 74 14.05 3.02 -3.45
CA ALA A 74 13.38 3.10 -2.16
C ALA A 74 14.18 2.30 -1.11
N SER A 75 14.26 2.85 0.09
CA SER A 75 14.69 2.14 1.30
C SER A 75 13.50 2.13 2.25
N ILE A 76 13.08 0.94 2.64
CA ILE A 76 11.90 0.71 3.47
C ILE A 76 12.38 0.15 4.81
N ALA A 77 11.93 0.75 5.90
CA ALA A 77 12.24 0.32 7.25
C ALA A 77 10.96 0.21 8.07
N PHE A 78 10.89 -0.82 8.91
CA PHE A 78 9.82 -1.00 9.86
C PHE A 78 9.95 0.01 11.02
N ASP A 79 8.89 0.79 11.28
CA ASP A 79 8.90 1.85 12.31
C ASP A 79 8.12 1.46 13.58
N GLY A 80 7.12 0.59 13.49
CA GLY A 80 6.33 0.16 14.65
C GLY A 80 5.06 -0.61 14.29
N TYR A 81 4.38 -1.13 15.32
CA TYR A 81 3.11 -1.83 15.20
C TYR A 81 2.25 -1.62 16.46
N GLU A 82 0.94 -1.72 16.29
CA GLU A 82 -0.03 -1.80 17.38
C GLU A 82 -0.77 -3.12 17.26
N LEU A 83 -0.89 -3.85 18.37
CA LEU A 83 -1.73 -5.04 18.43
C LEU A 83 -3.08 -4.69 19.04
N PRO A 84 -4.14 -5.43 18.71
CA PRO A 84 -5.35 -5.41 19.53
C PRO A 84 -4.97 -5.69 20.99
N PRO A 85 -5.72 -5.17 21.96
CA PRO A 85 -5.55 -5.54 23.37
C PRO A 85 -6.04 -6.99 23.59
N CYS A 86 -5.32 -7.96 23.02
CA CYS A 86 -5.49 -9.38 23.30
C CYS A 86 -4.28 -9.85 24.12
N GLY A 87 -4.53 -10.59 25.19
CA GLY A 87 -3.51 -11.12 26.10
C GLY A 87 -2.65 -12.23 25.51
N ILE A 88 -2.39 -12.22 24.20
CA ILE A 88 -1.51 -13.17 23.51
C ILE A 88 -0.06 -12.78 23.80
N SER A 89 0.74 -13.77 24.21
CA SER A 89 2.18 -13.56 24.42
C SER A 89 2.89 -13.25 23.09
N ARG A 90 4.02 -12.55 23.15
CA ARG A 90 4.79 -12.19 21.96
C ARG A 90 5.28 -13.45 21.21
N GLU A 91 5.65 -14.49 21.94
CA GLU A 91 6.10 -15.77 21.40
C GLU A 91 4.97 -16.48 20.63
N GLU A 92 3.77 -16.49 21.20
CA GLU A 92 2.59 -17.06 20.56
C GLU A 92 2.20 -16.28 19.31
N LEU A 93 2.33 -14.95 19.33
CA LEU A 93 2.12 -14.08 18.17
C LEU A 93 3.04 -14.44 16.98
N PHE A 94 4.34 -14.65 17.24
CA PHE A 94 5.31 -15.04 16.20
C PHE A 94 5.07 -16.45 15.63
N SER A 95 4.41 -17.32 16.40
CA SER A 95 4.11 -18.69 15.97
C SER A 95 2.88 -18.79 15.06
N GLN A 96 2.04 -17.75 15.00
CA GLN A 96 0.78 -17.78 14.27
C GLN A 96 0.93 -17.32 12.81
N PRO A 97 0.73 -18.22 11.82
CA PRO A 97 0.87 -17.89 10.40
C PRO A 97 -0.26 -17.01 9.85
N THR A 98 -1.26 -16.71 10.68
CA THR A 98 -2.44 -15.91 10.35
C THR A 98 -2.29 -14.44 10.75
N ILE A 99 -1.27 -14.09 11.54
CA ILE A 99 -1.07 -12.72 11.99
C ILE A 99 -0.29 -11.93 10.91
N PRO A 100 -0.92 -10.92 10.30
CA PRO A 100 -0.30 -10.19 9.20
C PRO A 100 0.90 -9.36 9.69
N GLY A 101 2.00 -9.38 8.91
CA GLY A 101 3.23 -8.64 9.18
C GLY A 101 4.31 -9.42 9.95
N PHE A 102 3.99 -10.57 10.54
CA PHE A 102 4.97 -11.34 11.33
C PHE A 102 5.63 -12.49 10.55
N GLN A 103 4.96 -13.01 9.53
CA GLN A 103 5.51 -14.02 8.63
C GLN A 103 5.84 -13.39 7.27
N LYS A 104 6.98 -13.77 6.69
CA LYS A 104 7.33 -13.47 5.30
C LYS A 104 6.17 -13.72 4.36
N LEU A 105 5.79 -12.68 3.60
CA LEU A 105 4.70 -12.69 2.61
C LEU A 105 3.27 -12.76 3.19
N SER A 106 3.10 -12.63 4.50
CA SER A 106 1.77 -12.49 5.12
C SER A 106 1.04 -11.23 4.65
N VAL A 107 1.80 -10.18 4.31
CA VAL A 107 1.34 -9.01 3.55
C VAL A 107 2.40 -8.72 2.49
N ALA A 108 2.06 -8.91 1.22
CA ALA A 108 3.05 -8.96 0.13
C ALA A 108 3.81 -7.64 -0.14
N SER A 109 3.30 -6.50 0.33
CA SER A 109 3.84 -5.16 0.02
C SER A 109 4.55 -4.47 1.17
N ILE A 110 4.74 -5.14 2.32
CA ILE A 110 5.27 -4.50 3.54
C ILE A 110 6.38 -5.34 4.17
N PRO A 111 7.28 -4.70 4.95
CA PRO A 111 8.23 -5.42 5.77
C PRO A 111 7.63 -6.28 6.85
N ASP A 112 8.23 -7.47 6.98
CA ASP A 112 8.17 -8.22 8.21
C ASP A 112 8.57 -7.30 9.35
N VAL A 113 7.87 -7.44 10.47
CA VAL A 113 8.14 -6.68 11.70
C VAL A 113 9.63 -6.75 12.05
N GLY A 114 10.25 -5.59 12.20
CA GLY A 114 11.67 -5.44 12.53
C GLY A 114 12.66 -5.58 11.36
N SER A 115 12.18 -5.71 10.12
CA SER A 115 13.02 -5.81 8.93
C SER A 115 13.12 -4.50 8.14
N SER A 116 14.17 -4.39 7.33
CA SER A 116 14.35 -3.31 6.35
C SER A 116 14.92 -3.87 5.06
N TRP A 117 14.66 -3.20 3.94
CA TRP A 117 15.25 -3.55 2.64
C TRP A 117 15.26 -2.35 1.69
N SER A 118 15.93 -2.55 0.55
CA SER A 118 15.87 -1.64 -0.58
C SER A 118 15.16 -2.29 -1.76
N CYS A 119 14.41 -1.51 -2.52
CA CYS A 119 13.77 -1.93 -3.75
C CYS A 119 13.76 -0.79 -4.77
N ARG A 120 13.30 -1.10 -5.98
CA ARG A 120 13.03 -0.12 -7.03
C ARG A 120 11.52 0.04 -7.16
N LEU A 121 11.07 1.29 -7.17
CA LEU A 121 9.68 1.63 -7.42
C LEU A 121 9.60 2.41 -8.72
N ARG A 122 8.51 2.25 -9.44
CA ARG A 122 8.29 2.86 -10.74
C ARG A 122 6.87 3.37 -10.83
N TYR A 123 6.76 4.62 -11.26
CA TYR A 123 5.50 5.27 -11.59
C TYR A 123 5.64 5.80 -13.01
N VAL A 124 4.65 5.50 -13.85
CA VAL A 124 4.70 5.73 -15.28
C VAL A 124 3.56 6.60 -15.72
N LYS A 125 3.88 7.53 -16.61
CA LYS A 125 2.93 8.25 -17.43
C LYS A 125 2.75 7.49 -18.76
N PRO A 126 1.62 6.79 -18.98
CA PRO A 126 1.42 5.95 -20.17
C PRO A 126 1.39 6.77 -21.46
N ASP A 127 0.91 8.01 -21.37
CA ASP A 127 0.85 8.97 -22.46
C ASP A 127 1.56 10.26 -22.00
N PRO A 128 2.69 10.65 -22.63
CA PRO A 128 3.47 11.81 -22.21
C PRO A 128 2.70 13.13 -22.30
N THR A 129 1.63 13.18 -23.08
CA THR A 129 0.77 14.37 -23.23
C THR A 129 -0.21 14.55 -22.06
N GLN A 130 -0.48 13.47 -21.32
CA GLN A 130 -1.41 13.49 -20.18
C GLN A 130 -0.67 13.79 -18.88
N LYS A 131 -1.38 14.30 -17.87
CA LYS A 131 -0.83 14.49 -16.52
C LYS A 131 -0.97 13.25 -15.62
N ALA A 132 -1.62 12.19 -16.13
CA ALA A 132 -1.93 11.00 -15.34
C ALA A 132 -0.69 10.12 -15.14
N VAL A 133 -0.19 10.07 -13.91
CA VAL A 133 0.85 9.13 -13.48
C VAL A 133 0.19 7.97 -12.75
N PHE A 134 0.62 6.76 -13.07
CA PHE A 134 0.14 5.55 -12.43
C PHE A 134 1.29 4.70 -11.94
N GLU A 135 1.06 3.93 -10.88
CA GLU A 135 2.01 2.93 -10.42
C GLU A 135 2.20 1.81 -11.44
N ASP A 136 3.46 1.44 -11.73
CA ASP A 136 3.78 0.18 -12.40
C ASP A 136 3.75 -0.95 -11.36
N ARG A 137 2.52 -1.39 -11.04
CA ARG A 137 2.27 -2.35 -9.96
C ARG A 137 3.00 -3.67 -10.17
N ALA A 138 3.10 -4.15 -11.40
CA ALA A 138 3.77 -5.41 -11.71
C ALA A 138 5.27 -5.31 -11.42
N TYR A 139 5.90 -4.22 -11.85
CA TYR A 139 7.30 -3.93 -11.54
C TYR A 139 7.52 -3.76 -10.04
N ASN A 140 6.72 -2.92 -9.39
CA ASN A 140 6.89 -2.58 -7.97
C ASN A 140 6.71 -3.79 -7.08
N LEU A 141 5.65 -4.57 -7.28
CA LEU A 141 5.33 -5.70 -6.43
C LEU A 141 6.38 -6.82 -6.56
N ARG A 142 6.93 -7.03 -7.78
CA ARG A 142 8.09 -7.90 -7.97
C ARG A 142 9.31 -7.38 -7.22
N SER A 143 9.61 -6.08 -7.37
CA SER A 143 10.79 -5.46 -6.76
C SER A 143 10.73 -5.49 -5.23
N ILE A 144 9.57 -5.15 -4.65
CA ILE A 144 9.31 -5.22 -3.22
C ILE A 144 9.48 -6.65 -2.72
N THR A 145 8.85 -7.62 -3.39
CA THR A 145 8.89 -9.02 -2.95
C THR A 145 10.30 -9.60 -2.99
N ASN A 146 11.03 -9.38 -4.09
CA ASN A 146 12.41 -9.83 -4.20
C ASN A 146 13.35 -9.09 -3.23
N GLY A 147 13.13 -7.79 -3.00
CA GLY A 147 13.87 -7.00 -2.00
C GLY A 147 13.67 -7.51 -0.57
N CYS A 148 12.41 -7.81 -0.21
CA CYS A 148 12.05 -8.41 1.08
C CYS A 148 12.65 -9.80 1.28
N LEU A 149 12.60 -10.66 0.25
CA LEU A 149 13.14 -12.02 0.33
C LEU A 149 14.67 -12.06 0.25
N GLY A 150 15.30 -11.06 -0.38
CA GLY A 150 16.75 -10.99 -0.61
C GLY A 150 17.23 -11.84 -1.79
N TYR A 151 16.31 -12.34 -2.63
CA TYR A 151 16.63 -13.16 -3.81
C TYR A 151 15.51 -13.10 -4.85
N ASP A 152 15.81 -13.50 -6.09
CA ASP A 152 14.81 -13.56 -7.15
C ASP A 152 13.89 -14.78 -7.00
N ALA A 153 12.71 -14.55 -6.43
CA ALA A 153 11.73 -15.56 -6.07
C ALA A 153 10.55 -15.65 -7.05
N ILE A 154 10.33 -14.61 -7.85
CA ILE A 154 9.14 -14.47 -8.69
C ILE A 154 9.40 -15.05 -10.08
N ASP A 155 8.56 -15.98 -10.49
CA ASP A 155 8.51 -16.47 -11.87
C ASP A 155 7.88 -15.38 -12.76
N ARG A 156 6.60 -15.10 -12.52
CA ARG A 156 5.84 -14.11 -13.28
C ARG A 156 4.88 -13.31 -12.40
N VAL A 157 4.51 -12.15 -12.92
CA VAL A 157 3.46 -11.30 -12.34
C VAL A 157 2.39 -11.12 -13.40
N GLU A 158 1.16 -11.49 -13.08
CA GLU A 158 0.01 -11.40 -13.97
C GLU A 158 -0.79 -10.14 -13.58
N TYR A 159 -0.75 -9.12 -14.45
CA TYR A 159 -1.42 -7.85 -14.22
C TYR A 159 -1.83 -7.21 -15.55
N GLU A 160 -3.11 -6.92 -15.71
CA GLU A 160 -3.66 -6.32 -16.93
C GLU A 160 -4.43 -5.03 -16.58
N PRO A 161 -3.75 -3.89 -16.35
CA PRO A 161 -4.36 -2.68 -15.80
C PRO A 161 -5.45 -2.03 -16.66
N THR A 162 -5.49 -2.36 -17.95
CA THR A 162 -6.43 -1.80 -18.95
C THR A 162 -7.55 -2.77 -19.33
N SER A 163 -7.54 -3.99 -18.79
CA SER A 163 -8.57 -4.98 -19.11
C SER A 163 -9.92 -4.57 -18.51
N LEU A 164 -10.99 -4.75 -19.29
CA LEU A 164 -12.37 -4.51 -18.88
C LEU A 164 -13.07 -5.79 -18.39
N GLU A 165 -12.38 -6.94 -18.42
CA GLU A 165 -12.96 -8.19 -17.95
C GLU A 165 -13.18 -8.14 -16.43
N TYR A 166 -14.34 -8.63 -15.96
CA TYR A 166 -14.78 -8.55 -14.55
C TYR A 166 -13.77 -9.09 -13.51
N ASN A 167 -12.91 -10.05 -13.90
CA ASN A 167 -11.89 -10.68 -13.04
C ASN A 167 -10.45 -10.39 -13.48
N LYS A 168 -10.27 -9.44 -14.39
CA LYS A 168 -8.98 -8.85 -14.76
C LYS A 168 -9.10 -7.34 -14.60
N GLY A 169 -8.08 -6.59 -15.00
CA GLY A 169 -8.12 -5.13 -14.86
C GLY A 169 -7.24 -4.62 -13.72
N PRO A 170 -7.39 -3.36 -13.33
CA PRO A 170 -6.49 -2.69 -12.40
C PRO A 170 -6.60 -3.21 -10.96
N ASN A 171 -7.60 -4.04 -10.66
CA ASN A 171 -7.98 -4.45 -9.32
C ASN A 171 -7.52 -5.85 -8.92
N ARG A 172 -6.90 -6.59 -9.84
CA ARG A 172 -6.35 -7.92 -9.55
C ARG A 172 -4.92 -8.02 -10.05
N ILE A 173 -4.03 -8.51 -9.21
CA ILE A 173 -2.65 -8.83 -9.56
C ILE A 173 -2.25 -10.15 -8.91
N SER A 174 -1.59 -11.02 -9.68
CA SER A 174 -1.10 -12.31 -9.19
C SER A 174 0.43 -12.34 -9.24
N LEU A 175 1.07 -12.71 -8.14
CA LEU A 175 2.48 -13.11 -8.12
C LEU A 175 2.56 -14.63 -8.13
N VAL A 176 3.29 -15.18 -9.09
CA VAL A 176 3.61 -16.61 -9.12
C VAL A 176 5.08 -16.77 -8.75
N PHE A 177 5.34 -17.60 -7.75
CA PHE A 177 6.69 -17.88 -7.27
C PHE A 177 7.31 -19.02 -8.07
N LYS A 178 8.64 -18.99 -8.22
CA LYS A 178 9.39 -20.13 -8.75
C LYS A 178 9.17 -21.33 -7.84
N GLN A 179 8.95 -22.50 -8.44
CA GLN A 179 8.65 -23.72 -7.70
C GLN A 179 9.72 -24.02 -6.63
N GLY A 180 9.28 -24.29 -5.40
CA GLY A 180 10.15 -24.60 -4.27
C GLY A 180 11.02 -23.44 -3.76
N ARG A 181 10.86 -22.21 -4.29
CA ARG A 181 11.74 -21.09 -3.96
C ARG A 181 11.38 -20.37 -2.65
N THR A 182 10.17 -20.59 -2.15
CA THR A 182 9.72 -20.10 -0.84
C THR A 182 8.77 -21.13 -0.22
N PRO A 183 8.91 -21.41 1.09
CA PRO A 183 8.00 -22.32 1.79
C PRO A 183 6.65 -21.66 2.13
N ASN A 184 6.54 -20.33 1.98
CA ASN A 184 5.41 -19.57 2.48
C ASN A 184 4.31 -19.35 1.44
N ALA A 185 4.65 -19.38 0.14
CA ALA A 185 3.71 -19.16 -0.94
C ALA A 185 4.19 -19.75 -2.26
N GLU A 186 3.30 -20.37 -3.02
CA GLU A 186 3.50 -20.69 -4.45
C GLU A 186 2.87 -19.62 -5.34
N ARG A 187 1.79 -18.99 -4.86
CA ARG A 187 1.11 -17.89 -5.54
C ARG A 187 0.46 -16.95 -4.53
N ILE A 188 0.48 -15.66 -4.82
CA ILE A 188 -0.28 -14.65 -4.08
C ILE A 188 -1.18 -13.91 -5.07
N GLU A 189 -2.45 -13.77 -4.74
CA GLU A 189 -3.39 -12.93 -5.48
C GLU A 189 -3.82 -11.75 -4.60
N LEU A 190 -3.71 -10.54 -5.13
CA LEU A 190 -4.18 -9.32 -4.48
C LEU A 190 -5.39 -8.79 -5.22
N PHE A 191 -6.44 -8.45 -4.46
CA PHE A 191 -7.68 -7.88 -4.93
C PHE A 191 -7.88 -6.51 -4.28
N ALA A 192 -7.85 -5.44 -5.08
CA ALA A 192 -8.13 -4.10 -4.61
C ALA A 192 -9.63 -3.85 -4.57
N ASN A 193 -10.17 -3.69 -3.36
CA ASN A 193 -11.59 -3.50 -3.11
C ASN A 193 -11.97 -2.01 -3.07
N SER A 194 -11.05 -1.15 -2.64
CA SER A 194 -11.26 0.30 -2.67
C SER A 194 -9.93 1.04 -2.81
N ARG A 195 -10.00 2.24 -3.39
CA ARG A 195 -8.90 3.19 -3.43
C ARG A 195 -9.41 4.58 -3.15
N GLU A 196 -8.62 5.33 -2.42
CA GLU A 196 -8.84 6.76 -2.20
C GLU A 196 -7.51 7.48 -2.38
N TRP A 197 -7.55 8.71 -2.84
CA TRP A 197 -6.36 9.56 -2.88
C TRP A 197 -6.73 11.02 -2.76
N GLU A 198 -5.80 11.78 -2.23
CA GLU A 198 -5.93 13.21 -1.97
C GLU A 198 -4.59 13.86 -2.26
N THR A 199 -4.60 15.00 -2.95
CA THR A 199 -3.42 15.85 -3.13
C THR A 199 -3.67 17.15 -2.39
N LEU A 200 -2.81 17.49 -1.42
CA LEU A 200 -2.88 18.77 -0.74
C LEU A 200 -2.15 19.80 -1.61
N ALA A 201 -2.92 20.51 -2.43
CA ALA A 201 -2.41 21.56 -3.29
C ALA A 201 -1.67 22.63 -2.45
N GLY A 202 -0.43 22.93 -2.85
CA GLY A 202 0.45 23.88 -2.15
C GLY A 202 1.30 23.30 -1.02
N ALA A 203 1.07 22.05 -0.61
CA ALA A 203 1.85 21.39 0.45
C ALA A 203 2.83 20.33 -0.05
N ASP A 204 2.85 20.04 -1.36
CA ASP A 204 3.68 18.98 -1.95
C ASP A 204 3.48 17.60 -1.27
N ILE A 205 2.27 17.38 -0.77
CA ILE A 205 1.85 16.16 -0.06
C ILE A 205 0.80 15.44 -0.90
N PHE A 206 0.99 14.14 -1.05
CA PHE A 206 0.04 13.22 -1.65
C PHE A 206 -0.25 12.08 -0.71
N VAL A 207 -1.53 11.80 -0.51
CA VAL A 207 -1.99 10.71 0.35
C VAL A 207 -2.82 9.77 -0.49
N CYS A 208 -2.58 8.47 -0.38
CA CYS A 208 -3.45 7.47 -0.98
C CYS A 208 -3.70 6.31 -0.04
N SER A 209 -4.79 5.59 -0.29
CA SER A 209 -5.10 4.37 0.42
C SER A 209 -5.61 3.29 -0.53
N GLU A 210 -5.41 2.04 -0.13
CA GLU A 210 -5.95 0.89 -0.84
C GLU A 210 -6.43 -0.16 0.17
N SER A 211 -7.69 -0.59 0.05
CA SER A 211 -8.17 -1.78 0.75
C SER A 211 -7.95 -3.01 -0.11
N ILE A 212 -7.21 -3.98 0.42
CA ILE A 212 -6.74 -5.14 -0.32
C ILE A 212 -7.20 -6.41 0.39
N ARG A 213 -7.74 -7.36 -0.38
CA ARG A 213 -7.82 -8.76 0.00
C ARG A 213 -6.65 -9.50 -0.64
N GLN A 214 -5.87 -10.19 0.17
CA GLN A 214 -4.79 -11.07 -0.26
C GLN A 214 -5.22 -12.53 -0.10
N VAL A 215 -4.99 -13.33 -1.14
CA VAL A 215 -5.13 -14.79 -1.08
C VAL A 215 -3.76 -15.41 -1.35
N THR A 216 -3.20 -16.05 -0.33
CA THR A 216 -1.92 -16.76 -0.43
C THR A 216 -2.18 -18.25 -0.59
N PHE A 217 -1.62 -18.82 -1.66
CA PHE A 217 -1.63 -20.25 -1.95
C PHE A 217 -0.26 -20.85 -1.64
N GLY A 218 -0.21 -22.05 -1.07
CA GLY A 218 1.05 -22.77 -0.86
C GLY A 218 0.83 -24.25 -0.54
N ALA A 219 1.91 -24.96 -0.21
CA ALA A 219 1.85 -26.35 0.19
C ALA A 219 1.10 -26.52 1.54
N SER A 220 0.18 -27.48 1.61
CA SER A 220 -0.46 -27.88 2.87
C SER A 220 0.35 -28.96 3.58
N LYS A 221 0.13 -29.10 4.88
CA LYS A 221 0.58 -30.26 5.67
C LYS A 221 -0.24 -31.52 5.37
N VAL A 222 -1.40 -31.38 4.71
CA VAL A 222 -2.26 -32.49 4.29
C VAL A 222 -1.99 -32.79 2.82
N ALA A 223 -1.56 -34.02 2.53
CA ALA A 223 -1.30 -34.47 1.16
C ALA A 223 -2.55 -34.32 0.28
N GLY A 224 -2.39 -33.72 -0.91
CA GLY A 224 -3.47 -33.51 -1.87
C GLY A 224 -4.36 -32.28 -1.61
N VAL A 225 -4.13 -31.52 -0.54
CA VAL A 225 -4.85 -30.27 -0.26
C VAL A 225 -3.89 -29.09 -0.45
N ALA A 226 -4.28 -28.04 -1.17
CA ALA A 226 -3.50 -26.81 -1.22
C ALA A 226 -3.79 -25.96 0.03
N ARG A 227 -2.77 -25.36 0.65
CA ARG A 227 -2.98 -24.34 1.68
C ARG A 227 -3.48 -23.08 0.98
N GLN A 228 -4.58 -22.54 1.47
CA GLN A 228 -5.09 -21.22 1.07
C GLN A 228 -5.35 -20.38 2.32
N VAL A 229 -4.79 -19.18 2.36
CA VAL A 229 -5.02 -18.21 3.43
C VAL A 229 -5.54 -16.92 2.81
N SER A 230 -6.67 -16.45 3.29
CA SER A 230 -7.25 -15.17 2.90
C SER A 230 -7.08 -14.17 4.02
N THR A 231 -6.56 -12.99 3.71
CA THR A 231 -6.35 -11.90 4.67
C THR A 231 -6.83 -10.61 4.03
N GLU A 232 -7.37 -9.71 4.84
CA GLU A 232 -7.69 -8.37 4.37
C GLU A 232 -6.95 -7.30 5.16
N TYR A 233 -6.46 -6.31 4.44
CA TYR A 233 -5.76 -5.17 5.02
C TYR A 233 -6.07 -3.89 4.25
N ALA A 234 -5.77 -2.76 4.86
CA ALA A 234 -5.82 -1.45 4.24
C ALA A 234 -4.45 -0.80 4.35
N HIS A 235 -3.97 -0.29 3.23
CA HIS A 235 -2.72 0.44 3.12
C HIS A 235 -2.99 1.91 3.02
N TYR A 236 -2.18 2.70 3.72
CA TYR A 236 -2.21 4.15 3.68
C TYR A 236 -0.79 4.64 3.42
N PHE A 237 -0.62 5.43 2.37
CA PHE A 237 0.65 6.01 2.00
C PHE A 237 0.54 7.52 2.07
N THR A 238 1.52 8.16 2.70
CA THR A 238 1.71 9.61 2.65
C THR A 238 3.07 9.88 2.03
N PHE A 239 3.07 10.53 0.87
CA PHE A 239 4.26 10.97 0.16
C PHE A 239 4.41 12.48 0.34
N ARG A 240 5.64 12.93 0.57
CA ARG A 240 5.98 14.35 0.56
C ARG A 240 7.12 14.57 -0.42
N ARG A 241 6.92 15.43 -1.41
CA ARG A 241 8.03 15.84 -2.28
C ARG A 241 8.96 16.73 -1.46
N PHE A 242 10.21 16.30 -1.31
CA PHE A 242 11.25 17.15 -0.71
C PHE A 242 11.97 17.94 -1.81
N ASN A 243 12.33 17.25 -2.89
CA ASN A 243 12.83 17.83 -4.14
C ASN A 243 12.54 16.86 -5.32
N ASP A 244 13.10 17.11 -6.49
CA ASP A 244 12.87 16.29 -7.70
C ASP A 244 13.51 14.89 -7.65
N GLN A 245 14.39 14.65 -6.69
CA GLN A 245 15.17 13.42 -6.55
C GLN A 245 14.86 12.68 -5.25
N GLU A 246 14.12 13.29 -4.32
CA GLU A 246 13.87 12.76 -2.99
C GLU A 246 12.41 12.96 -2.57
N VAL A 247 11.78 11.84 -2.21
CA VAL A 247 10.39 11.78 -1.75
C VAL A 247 10.33 10.89 -0.51
N PRO A 248 10.35 11.49 0.70
CA PRO A 248 10.00 10.77 1.91
C PRO A 248 8.57 10.24 1.84
N ALA A 249 8.37 8.99 2.26
CA ALA A 249 7.06 8.35 2.33
C ALA A 249 6.83 7.68 3.67
N PHE A 250 5.64 7.85 4.23
CA PHE A 250 5.16 7.13 5.42
C PHE A 250 4.09 6.13 5.00
N PHE A 251 4.20 4.92 5.53
CA PHE A 251 3.32 3.82 5.18
C PHE A 251 2.70 3.23 6.45
N VAL A 252 1.37 3.12 6.46
CA VAL A 252 0.60 2.49 7.54
C VAL A 252 -0.20 1.35 6.96
N CYS A 253 -0.04 0.15 7.52
CA CYS A 253 -0.86 -1.02 7.21
C CYS A 253 -1.80 -1.33 8.37
N LEU A 254 -3.09 -1.40 8.07
CA LEU A 254 -4.10 -1.91 8.98
C LEU A 254 -4.54 -3.28 8.52
N ALA A 255 -4.16 -4.31 9.25
CA ALA A 255 -4.64 -5.65 8.98
C ALA A 255 -5.75 -6.02 9.98
N ARG A 256 -6.85 -6.59 9.49
CA ARG A 256 -7.87 -7.19 10.34
C ARG A 256 -7.79 -8.70 10.15
N THR A 257 -7.51 -9.42 11.22
CA THR A 257 -7.76 -10.86 11.29
C THR A 257 -9.27 -11.04 11.45
N SER A 258 -9.90 -11.71 10.48
CA SER A 258 -11.29 -12.17 10.57
C SER A 258 -11.47 -13.23 11.63
#